data_AF-A0A417XTR1-F1
#
_entry.id   AF-A0A417XTR1-F1
#
_cell.length_a   1.000
_cell.length_b   1.000
_cell.length_c   1.000
_cell.angle_alpha   90.00
_cell.angle_beta   90.00
_cell.angle_gamma   90.00
#
_symmetry.space_group_name_H-M   'P 1'
#
loop_
_entity.id
_entity.type
_entity.pdbx_description
1 polymer ?
#
loop_
_entity_poly.entity_id
_entity_poly.type
_entity_poly.pdbx_seq_one_letter_code
_entity_poly.pdbx_strand_id
1 'polypeptide(L)'
;MAVRSEAMREIYRGETLVVRAGYDDAGRLAIDGEDRGGHPMFEEYEYYIRIEQEYFAAVRAALNGAAGTDLVGLLEDRASELVRRGETAWLKAHGIPYDFHTWTH
;
A
#
# COMPACT_ATOMS: atom_id res chain seq x y z
N MET A 1 -5.94 10.09 -16.80
CA MET A 1 -5.38 8.82 -17.28
C MET A 1 -4.41 8.34 -16.22
N ALA A 2 -4.78 7.32 -15.45
CA ALA A 2 -3.89 6.73 -14.46
C ALA A 2 -2.73 6.07 -15.20
N VAL A 3 -1.54 6.64 -15.07
CA VAL A 3 -0.33 6.04 -15.60
C VAL A 3 -0.07 4.80 -14.76
N ARG A 4 -0.15 3.62 -15.40
CA ARG A 4 0.27 2.36 -14.80
C ARG A 4 1.79 2.37 -14.82
N SER A 5 2.37 2.79 -13.71
CA SER A 5 3.79 2.66 -13.43
C SER A 5 4.22 1.19 -13.40
N GLU A 6 5.53 0.95 -13.50
CA GLU A 6 6.16 -0.38 -13.55
C GLU A 6 5.49 -1.43 -12.64
N ALA A 7 5.35 -2.64 -13.17
CA ALA A 7 4.50 -3.76 -12.72
C ALA A 7 4.12 -3.77 -11.22
N MET A 8 3.05 -3.05 -10.88
CA MET A 8 2.34 -3.19 -9.61
C MET A 8 2.02 -4.67 -9.36
N ARG A 9 2.53 -5.21 -8.26
CA ARG A 9 2.34 -6.59 -7.85
C ARG A 9 1.12 -6.68 -6.94
N GLU A 10 0.26 -7.67 -7.15
CA GLU A 10 -0.77 -8.02 -6.17
C GLU A 10 -0.11 -8.58 -4.91
N ILE A 11 -0.28 -7.89 -3.79
CA ILE A 11 0.29 -8.29 -2.49
C ILE A 11 -0.76 -8.90 -1.56
N TYR A 12 -2.04 -8.62 -1.82
CA TYR A 12 -3.15 -9.18 -1.05
C TYR A 12 -4.40 -9.32 -1.91
N ARG A 13 -5.13 -10.42 -1.70
CA ARG A 13 -6.46 -10.66 -2.27
C ARG A 13 -7.37 -11.28 -1.21
N GLY A 14 -8.36 -10.49 -0.81
CA GLY A 14 -9.52 -10.94 -0.03
C GLY A 14 -10.72 -11.22 -0.93
N GLU A 15 -11.89 -11.31 -0.31
CA GLU A 15 -13.16 -11.55 -1.02
C GLU A 15 -13.59 -10.34 -1.86
N THR A 16 -13.55 -9.14 -1.27
CA THR A 16 -13.93 -7.88 -1.94
C THR A 16 -12.76 -6.94 -2.18
N LEU A 17 -11.67 -7.09 -1.41
CA LEU A 17 -10.51 -6.19 -1.42
C LEU A 17 -9.31 -6.83 -2.14
N VAL A 18 -8.74 -6.09 -3.08
CA VAL A 18 -7.43 -6.40 -3.69
C VAL A 18 -6.47 -5.26 -3.37
N VAL A 19 -5.27 -5.59 -2.89
CA VAL A 19 -4.20 -4.62 -2.66
C VAL A 19 -2.99 -4.95 -3.50
N ARG A 20 -2.45 -3.94 -4.15
CA ARG A 20 -1.28 -4.01 -5.03
C ARG A 20 -0.21 -3.05 -4.54
N ALA A 21 1.05 -3.41 -4.70
CA ALA A 21 2.16 -2.54 -4.38
C ALA A 21 3.22 -2.56 -5.48
N GLY A 22 3.92 -1.44 -5.62
CA GLY A 22 4.94 -1.23 -6.62
C GLY A 22 5.62 0.11 -6.42
N TYR A 23 6.28 0.59 -7.48
CA TYR A 23 6.81 1.95 -7.51
C TYR A 23 6.05 2.76 -8.56
N ASP A 24 5.77 4.03 -8.26
CA ASP A 24 5.22 4.96 -9.25
C ASP A 24 6.30 5.54 -10.17
N ASP A 25 5.92 6.32 -11.18
CA ASP A 25 6.88 6.91 -12.14
C ASP A 25 7.83 7.93 -11.49
N ALA A 26 7.52 8.40 -10.27
CA ALA A 26 8.39 9.25 -9.46
C ALA A 26 9.33 8.42 -8.55
N GLY A 27 9.27 7.09 -8.63
CA GLY A 27 10.03 6.16 -7.80
C GLY A 27 9.53 6.10 -6.36
N ARG A 28 8.32 6.58 -6.07
CA ARG A 28 7.71 6.48 -4.74
C ARG A 28 7.13 5.10 -4.55
N LEU A 29 7.14 4.61 -3.31
CA LEU A 29 6.47 3.35 -2.98
C LEU A 29 4.96 3.58 -3.05
N ALA A 30 4.30 2.83 -3.92
CA ALA A 30 2.87 2.89 -4.16
C ALA A 30 2.17 1.67 -3.55
N ILE A 31 1.08 1.91 -2.83
CA ILE A 31 0.14 0.88 -2.38
C ILE A 31 -1.25 1.31 -2.85
N ASP A 32 -1.88 0.48 -3.67
CA ASP A 32 -3.19 0.75 -4.24
C ASP A 32 -4.15 -0.35 -3.80
N GLY A 33 -5.31 0.04 -3.26
CA GLY A 33 -6.35 -0.89 -2.90
C GLY A 33 -7.66 -0.60 -3.61
N GLU A 34 -8.40 -1.66 -3.87
CA GLU A 34 -9.66 -1.66 -4.59
C GLU A 34 -10.61 -2.60 -3.85
N ASP A 35 -11.64 -2.04 -3.24
CA ASP A 35 -12.70 -2.78 -2.53
C ASP A 35 -14.01 -2.67 -3.32
N ARG A 36 -14.57 -3.81 -3.70
CA ARG A 36 -15.78 -3.91 -4.55
C ARG A 36 -17.04 -4.35 -3.81
N GLY A 37 -17.20 -3.95 -2.55
CA GLY A 37 -18.44 -4.23 -1.79
C GLY A 37 -18.25 -4.58 -0.31
N GLY A 38 -17.05 -4.42 0.23
CA GLY A 38 -16.73 -4.65 1.64
C GLY A 38 -17.06 -3.47 2.56
N HIS A 39 -17.38 -2.29 2.03
CA HIS A 39 -17.63 -1.10 2.82
C HIS A 39 -19.13 -0.85 3.07
N PRO A 40 -19.57 -0.60 4.32
CA PRO A 40 -21.00 -0.46 4.64
C PRO A 40 -21.66 0.82 4.09
N MET A 41 -20.87 1.79 3.59
CA MET A 41 -21.37 3.07 3.08
C MET A 41 -21.15 3.29 1.58
N PHE A 42 -20.31 2.48 0.92
CA PHE A 42 -19.96 2.65 -0.49
C PHE A 42 -20.03 1.30 -1.18
N GLU A 43 -20.61 1.25 -2.38
CA GLU A 43 -20.69 0.02 -3.17
C GLU A 43 -19.29 -0.43 -3.59
N GLU A 44 -18.44 0.52 -4.01
CA GLU A 44 -17.04 0.27 -4.33
C GLU A 44 -16.17 1.50 -3.94
N TYR A 45 -14.93 1.25 -3.51
CA TYR A 45 -13.96 2.33 -3.32
C TYR A 45 -12.55 1.90 -3.72
N GLU A 46 -11.79 2.87 -4.19
CA GLU A 46 -10.36 2.76 -4.47
C GLU A 46 -9.57 3.68 -3.53
N TYR A 47 -8.34 3.29 -3.22
CA TYR A 47 -7.39 4.16 -2.54
C TYR A 47 -5.98 3.99 -3.04
N TYR A 48 -5.21 5.05 -2.84
CA TYR A 48 -3.83 5.19 -3.27
C TYR A 48 -3.03 5.76 -2.09
N ILE A 49 -1.96 5.06 -1.70
CA ILE A 49 -0.98 5.50 -0.71
C ILE A 49 0.36 5.68 -1.41
N ARG A 50 1.01 6.83 -1.18
CA ARG A 50 2.35 7.11 -1.73
C ARG A 50 3.31 7.44 -0.60
N ILE A 51 4.49 6.84 -0.63
CA ILE A 51 5.55 7.05 0.37
C ILE A 51 6.82 7.47 -0.36
N GLU A 52 7.41 8.57 0.08
CA GLU A 52 8.63 9.12 -0.51
C GLU A 52 9.85 8.23 -0.25
N GLN A 53 10.81 8.26 -1.19
CA GLN A 53 12.03 7.43 -1.15
C GLN A 53 12.85 7.64 0.13
N GLU A 54 12.84 8.85 0.69
CA GLU A 54 13.55 9.18 1.92
C GLU A 54 13.08 8.35 3.13
N TYR A 55 11.84 7.83 3.10
CA TYR A 55 11.27 7.02 4.17
C TYR A 55 11.43 5.51 3.96
N PHE A 56 12.03 5.06 2.86
CA PHE A 56 12.15 3.61 2.56
C PHE A 56 12.92 2.84 3.64
N ALA A 57 13.95 3.45 4.23
CA ALA A 57 14.68 2.86 5.34
C ALA A 57 13.77 2.64 6.57
N ALA A 58 12.89 3.59 6.87
CA ALA A 58 11.93 3.48 7.97
C ALA A 58 10.87 2.41 7.69
N VAL A 59 10.36 2.33 6.45
CA VAL A 59 9.42 1.27 6.04
C VAL A 59 10.05 -0.11 6.18
N ARG A 60 11.29 -0.30 5.70
CA ARG A 60 12.02 -1.58 5.87
C ARG A 60 12.16 -1.94 7.35
N ALA A 61 12.61 -0.99 8.18
CA ALA A 61 12.78 -1.22 9.60
C ALA A 61 11.46 -1.60 10.29
N ALA A 62 10.35 -0.92 9.96
CA ALA A 62 9.03 -1.22 10.48
C ALA A 62 8.50 -2.61 10.07
N LEU A 63 8.89 -3.10 8.89
CA LEU A 63 8.59 -4.46 8.41
C LEU A 63 9.57 -5.52 8.93
N ASN A 64 10.51 -5.14 9.80
CA ASN A 64 11.64 -5.97 10.27
C ASN A 64 12.54 -6.49 9.12
N GLY A 65 12.64 -5.71 8.04
CA GLY A 65 13.51 -5.99 6.90
C GLY A 65 14.93 -5.47 7.10
N ALA A 66 15.89 -6.11 6.44
CA ALA A 66 17.28 -5.66 6.43
C ALA A 66 17.49 -4.49 5.43
N ALA A 67 18.61 -3.78 5.56
CA ALA A 67 19.01 -2.79 4.57
C ALA A 67 19.18 -3.46 3.19
N GLY A 68 18.61 -2.85 2.15
CA GLY A 68 18.66 -3.39 0.79
C GLY A 68 17.65 -4.49 0.48
N THR A 69 16.87 -4.97 1.44
CA THR A 69 15.76 -5.90 1.16
C THR A 69 14.73 -5.23 0.25
N ASP A 70 14.17 -5.99 -0.69
CA ASP A 70 13.09 -5.50 -1.55
C ASP A 70 11.87 -5.12 -0.71
N LEU A 71 11.44 -3.87 -0.84
CA LEU A 71 10.30 -3.34 -0.09
C LEU A 71 8.98 -3.96 -0.55
N VAL A 72 8.81 -4.22 -1.85
CA VAL A 72 7.56 -4.79 -2.36
C VAL A 72 7.39 -6.23 -1.87
N GLY A 73 8.46 -7.03 -1.88
CA GLY A 73 8.48 -8.36 -1.26
C GLY A 73 8.18 -8.32 0.25
N LEU A 74 8.76 -7.37 1.01
CA LEU A 74 8.44 -7.22 2.44
C LEU A 74 6.98 -6.86 2.69
N LEU A 75 6.40 -6.00 1.85
CA LEU A 75 4.99 -5.65 1.94
C LEU A 75 4.10 -6.85 1.65
N GLU A 76 4.43 -7.66 0.64
CA GLU A 76 3.71 -8.89 0.34
C GLU A 76 3.75 -9.89 1.50
N ASP A 77 4.93 -10.15 2.05
CA ASP A 77 5.10 -11.07 3.19
C ASP A 77 4.28 -10.64 4.41
N ARG A 78 4.01 -9.33 4.55
CA ARG A 78 3.26 -8.73 5.66
C ARG A 78 1.87 -8.25 5.28
N ALA A 79 1.40 -8.48 4.06
CA ALA A 79 0.24 -7.80 3.50
C ALA A 79 -1.04 -8.10 4.29
N SER A 80 -1.24 -9.36 4.69
CA SER A 80 -2.41 -9.76 5.49
C SER A 80 -2.48 -9.05 6.84
N GLU A 81 -1.34 -8.80 7.48
CA GLU A 81 -1.27 -8.08 8.76
C GLU A 81 -1.55 -6.59 8.56
N LEU A 82 -0.92 -5.99 7.53
CA LEU A 82 -1.09 -4.58 7.15
C LEU A 82 -2.56 -4.27 6.84
N VAL A 83 -3.20 -5.08 5.99
CA VAL A 83 -4.60 -4.91 5.60
C VAL A 83 -5.53 -5.06 6.79
N ARG A 84 -5.33 -6.07 7.65
CA ARG A 84 -6.17 -6.28 8.85
C ARG A 84 -6.11 -5.10 9.82
N ARG A 85 -4.95 -4.43 9.91
CA ARG A 85 -4.75 -3.25 10.77
C ARG A 85 -5.21 -1.95 10.09
N GLY A 86 -5.23 -1.92 8.77
CA GLY A 86 -5.32 -0.72 7.94
C GLY A 86 -3.95 -0.11 7.71
N GLU A 87 -3.56 0.03 6.44
CA GLU A 87 -2.22 0.45 6.02
C GLU A 87 -1.89 1.86 6.50
N THR A 88 -2.85 2.78 6.42
CA THR A 88 -2.68 4.15 6.92
C THR A 88 -2.52 4.21 8.44
N ALA A 89 -3.24 3.35 9.18
CA ALA A 89 -3.11 3.24 10.63
C ALA A 89 -1.76 2.63 11.03
N TRP A 90 -1.27 1.66 10.25
CA TRP A 90 0.07 1.10 10.42
C TRP A 90 1.15 2.17 10.18
N LEU A 91 1.11 2.89 9.05
CA LEU A 91 2.08 3.94 8.72
C LEU A 91 2.13 5.04 9.80
N LYS A 92 0.96 5.50 10.26
CA LYS A 92 0.85 6.46 11.37
C LYS A 92 1.51 5.96 12.65
N ALA A 93 1.30 4.70 13.01
CA ALA A 93 1.85 4.13 14.23
C ALA A 93 3.39 4.01 14.21
N HIS A 94 3.99 3.97 13.01
CA HIS A 94 5.44 3.95 12.82
C HIS A 94 6.03 5.34 12.52
N GLY A 95 5.21 6.39 12.49
CA GLY A 95 5.67 7.76 12.20
C GLY A 95 6.18 7.93 10.77
N ILE A 96 5.68 7.12 9.82
CA ILE A 96 6.08 7.16 8.42
C ILE A 96 5.13 8.09 7.67
N PRO A 97 5.61 9.21 7.10
CA PRO A 97 4.78 10.09 6.28
C PRO A 97 4.30 9.40 4.99
N TYR A 98 3.08 9.74 4.57
CA TYR A 98 2.48 9.23 3.34
C TYR A 98 1.43 10.21 2.81
N ASP A 99 1.23 10.19 1.50
CA ASP A 99 0.05 10.78 0.85
C ASP A 99 -1.04 9.72 0.74
N PHE A 100 -2.29 10.12 0.96
CA PHE A 100 -3.44 9.25 0.82
C PHE A 100 -4.54 9.92 0.01
N HIS A 101 -5.01 9.21 -1.00
CA HIS A 101 -6.16 9.60 -1.80
C HIS A 101 -7.14 8.44 -1.87
N THR A 102 -8.43 8.73 -1.84
CA THR A 102 -9.49 7.75 -2.04
C THR A 102 -10.50 8.27 -3.03
N TRP A 103 -11.08 7.36 -3.79
CA TRP A 103 -12.16 7.62 -4.73
C TRP A 103 -13.27 6.61 -4.47
N THR A 104 -14.50 7.09 -4.39
CA THR A 104 -15.69 6.26 -4.17
C THR A 104 -16.55 6.29 -5.43
N HIS A 105 -17.13 5.15 -5.81
CA HIS A 105 -18.06 5.05 -6.92
C HIS A 105 -19.52 5.05 -6.45
#